data_AF-A0A023GB41-F1
#
_entry.id   AF-A0A023GB41-F1
#
_cell.length_a   1.000
_cell.length_b   1.000
_cell.length_c   1.000
_cell.angle_alpha   90.00
_cell.angle_beta   90.00
_cell.angle_gamma   90.00
#
_symmetry.space_group_name_H-M   'P 1'
#
loop_
_entity.id
_entity.type
_entity.pdbx_description
1 polymer ?
#
loop_
_entity_poly.entity_id
_entity_poly.type
_entity_poly.pdbx_seq_one_letter_code
_entity_poly.pdbx_strand_id
1 'polypeptide(L)'
;MGNRLAYFASKPVRDFNIENRVRKVISAEKPKPAPRHPSDAKHETEVGPADASKVLGKREDLLERLRSVKVVSSDPQAQVQGAPPPSKSERPLPQSRTTPKQRKFGFFEPSVVPRGKLTLGQATQLLADAQDNPAKFTPQTLATQYNLSEQDVRNVIKYFGVFTVLQPSKEALKGYDFLKLAEAKSEIMPWNYVKKAKGDAESAEKKDALTEGDKKSAAQDERTLDGSTKRQT
;
A
#
# COMPACT_ATOMS: atom_id res chain seq x y z
N MET A 1 34.94 7.62 18.40
CA MET A 1 36.02 8.07 17.49
C MET A 1 36.21 6.99 16.46
N GLY A 2 35.80 7.23 15.20
CA GLY A 2 35.73 6.18 14.17
C GLY A 2 37.11 5.70 13.69
N ASN A 3 37.13 4.46 13.19
CA ASN A 3 38.29 3.65 12.79
C ASN A 3 39.22 4.31 11.74
N ARG A 4 39.96 5.34 12.13
CA ARG A 4 40.97 6.02 11.31
C ARG A 4 42.11 5.08 10.90
N LEU A 5 42.50 4.17 11.79
CA LEU A 5 43.55 3.18 11.52
C LEU A 5 43.17 2.19 10.40
N ALA A 6 41.93 1.71 10.39
CA ALA A 6 41.44 0.84 9.33
C ALA A 6 41.38 1.57 7.97
N TYR A 7 41.10 2.87 7.97
CA TYR A 7 41.11 3.68 6.76
C TYR A 7 42.54 3.81 6.18
N PHE A 8 43.56 4.01 7.00
CA PHE A 8 44.96 4.08 6.54
C PHE A 8 45.50 2.73 6.07
N ALA A 9 45.14 1.63 6.75
CA ALA A 9 45.55 0.29 6.34
C ALA A 9 44.94 -0.14 4.99
N SER A 10 43.75 0.35 4.64
CA SER A 10 43.04 -0.01 3.39
C SER A 10 43.32 0.92 2.20
N LYS A 11 44.02 2.04 2.41
CA LYS A 11 44.36 3.00 1.33
C LYS A 11 45.11 2.39 0.13
N PRO A 12 46.24 1.69 0.30
CA PRO A 12 47.03 1.23 -0.86
C PRO A 12 46.26 0.22 -1.73
N VAL A 13 45.33 -0.54 -1.14
CA VAL A 13 44.47 -1.48 -1.87
C VAL A 13 43.35 -0.74 -2.62
N ARG A 14 42.75 0.28 -2.00
CA ARG A 14 41.68 1.08 -2.62
C ARG A 14 42.19 1.94 -3.77
N ASP A 15 43.43 2.41 -3.63
CA ASP A 15 44.07 3.39 -4.50
C ASP A 15 44.89 2.75 -5.63
N PHE A 16 44.88 1.42 -5.72
CA PHE A 16 45.51 0.70 -6.81
C PHE A 16 44.84 1.07 -8.15
N ASN A 17 45.67 1.51 -9.11
CA ASN A 17 45.26 1.83 -10.48
C ASN A 17 44.16 2.92 -10.59
N ILE A 18 44.18 3.92 -9.70
CA ILE A 18 43.25 5.06 -9.74
C ILE A 18 43.29 5.76 -11.10
N GLU A 19 44.46 5.96 -11.70
CA GLU A 19 44.59 6.74 -12.94
C GLU A 19 43.77 6.17 -14.10
N ASN A 20 43.84 4.85 -14.33
CA ASN A 20 43.04 4.22 -15.38
C ASN A 20 41.54 4.21 -15.05
N ARG A 21 41.18 4.09 -13.78
CA ARG A 21 39.78 4.18 -13.32
C ARG A 21 39.22 5.60 -13.52
N VAL A 22 40.00 6.61 -13.18
CA VAL A 22 39.66 8.02 -13.37
C VAL A 22 39.54 8.34 -14.86
N ARG A 23 40.51 7.91 -15.69
CA ARG A 23 40.45 8.08 -17.14
C ARG A 23 39.18 7.46 -17.73
N LYS A 24 38.81 6.24 -17.31
CA LYS A 24 37.58 5.57 -17.73
C LYS A 24 36.31 6.32 -17.33
N VAL A 25 36.29 6.95 -16.16
CA VAL A 25 35.14 7.73 -15.67
C VAL A 25 35.04 9.10 -16.35
N ILE A 26 36.17 9.76 -16.61
CA ILE A 26 36.22 11.05 -17.29
C ILE A 26 35.88 10.90 -18.79
N SER A 27 36.33 9.82 -19.43
CA SER A 27 36.02 9.53 -20.83
C SER A 27 34.61 9.00 -21.05
N ALA A 28 33.94 8.54 -19.99
CA ALA A 28 32.55 8.11 -20.08
C ALA A 28 31.65 9.33 -20.28
N GLU A 29 30.61 9.17 -21.10
CA GLU A 29 29.56 10.18 -21.20
C GLU A 29 28.95 10.42 -19.81
N LYS A 30 28.62 11.68 -19.52
CA LYS A 30 28.00 12.05 -18.23
C LYS A 30 26.78 11.16 -18.02
N PRO A 31 26.60 10.59 -16.82
CA PRO A 31 25.48 9.69 -16.57
C PRO A 31 24.17 10.41 -16.89
N LYS A 32 23.27 9.70 -17.56
CA LYS A 32 21.93 10.22 -17.83
C LYS A 32 21.31 10.63 -16.49
N PRO A 33 20.83 11.88 -16.35
CA PRO A 33 20.20 12.31 -15.11
C PRO A 33 19.05 11.38 -14.75
N ALA A 34 18.84 11.17 -13.45
CA ALA A 34 17.74 10.34 -12.98
C ALA A 34 16.40 10.86 -13.55
N PRO A 35 15.46 9.97 -13.91
CA PRO A 35 14.15 10.41 -14.35
C PRO A 35 13.48 11.20 -13.23
N ARG A 36 12.97 12.38 -13.57
CA ARG A 36 12.26 13.25 -12.63
C ARG A 36 10.80 12.83 -12.50
N HIS A 37 10.13 13.33 -11.48
CA HIS A 37 8.72 13.03 -11.22
C HIS A 37 7.83 13.54 -12.39
N PRO A 38 6.73 12.86 -12.75
CA PRO A 38 5.87 13.24 -13.88
C PRO A 38 5.26 14.65 -13.81
N SER A 39 5.20 15.27 -12.62
CA SER A 39 4.85 16.69 -12.49
C SER A 39 5.88 17.60 -13.15
N ASP A 40 7.15 17.27 -12.99
CA ASP A 40 8.28 18.12 -13.37
C ASP A 40 8.60 17.95 -14.87
N ALA A 41 8.29 16.79 -15.43
CA ALA A 41 8.46 16.48 -16.86
C ALA A 41 7.64 17.41 -17.78
N LYS A 42 6.52 17.97 -17.30
CA LYS A 42 5.69 18.93 -18.04
C LYS A 42 6.40 20.27 -18.25
N HIS A 43 7.25 20.67 -17.31
CA HIS A 43 7.97 21.95 -17.37
C HIS A 43 9.23 21.89 -18.24
N GLU A 44 9.76 20.69 -18.53
CA GLU A 44 10.95 20.52 -19.39
C GLU A 44 10.61 20.61 -20.89
N THR A 45 9.39 20.25 -21.28
CA THR A 45 8.95 20.35 -22.68
C THR A 45 8.71 21.80 -23.11
N GLU A 46 8.43 22.69 -22.17
CA GLU A 46 8.24 24.12 -22.40
C GLU A 46 9.56 24.87 -22.54
N VAL A 47 10.64 24.38 -21.92
CA VAL A 47 11.99 24.98 -21.97
C VAL A 47 12.86 24.16 -22.91
N GLY A 48 12.69 24.38 -24.21
CA GLY A 48 13.49 23.70 -25.22
C GLY A 48 14.98 24.07 -25.13
N PRO A 49 15.88 23.34 -25.82
CA PRO A 49 17.31 23.69 -25.89
C PRO A 49 17.56 25.08 -26.50
N ALA A 50 16.58 25.64 -27.21
CA ALA A 50 16.58 27.02 -27.71
C ALA A 50 16.41 28.09 -26.61
N ASP A 51 15.90 27.73 -25.43
CA ASP A 51 15.77 28.65 -24.30
C ASP A 51 16.98 28.61 -23.38
N ALA A 52 17.77 27.53 -23.40
CA ALA A 52 19.03 27.46 -22.67
C ALA A 52 20.00 28.57 -23.11
N SER A 53 20.06 28.90 -24.41
CA SER A 53 20.85 30.04 -24.91
C SER A 53 20.29 31.39 -24.46
N LYS A 54 18.96 31.54 -24.33
CA LYS A 54 18.33 32.75 -23.80
C LYS A 54 18.50 32.91 -22.28
N VAL A 55 18.73 31.81 -21.55
CA VAL A 55 19.04 31.80 -20.11
C VAL A 55 20.52 32.09 -19.87
N LEU A 56 21.41 31.55 -20.72
CA LEU A 56 22.85 31.77 -20.64
C LEU A 56 23.29 33.13 -21.21
N GLY A 57 22.48 33.72 -22.10
CA GLY A 57 22.74 35.03 -22.70
C GLY A 57 22.53 36.20 -21.74
N LYS A 58 23.38 37.21 -21.86
CA LYS A 58 23.28 38.45 -21.08
C LYS A 58 22.02 39.23 -21.49
N ARG A 59 21.17 39.55 -20.51
CA ARG A 59 19.89 40.25 -20.71
C ARG A 59 19.96 41.67 -20.14
N GLU A 60 20.10 42.66 -21.01
CA GLU A 60 20.29 44.06 -20.61
C GLU A 60 19.02 44.67 -19.96
N ASP A 61 17.83 44.22 -20.37
CA ASP A 61 16.54 44.61 -19.78
C ASP A 61 16.43 44.24 -18.28
N LEU A 62 16.91 43.05 -17.91
CA LEU A 62 16.95 42.61 -16.52
C LEU A 62 18.04 43.33 -15.73
N LEU A 63 19.17 43.67 -16.37
CA LEU A 63 20.25 44.41 -15.73
C LEU A 63 19.84 45.85 -15.40
N GLU A 64 19.06 46.51 -16.26
CA GLU A 64 18.48 47.82 -15.97
C GLU A 64 17.51 47.78 -14.77
N ARG A 65 16.68 46.72 -14.67
CA ARG A 65 15.80 46.51 -13.52
C ARG A 65 16.56 46.21 -12.24
N LEU A 66 17.70 45.51 -12.31
CA LEU A 66 18.57 45.30 -11.14
C LEU A 66 19.28 46.57 -10.72
N ARG A 67 19.58 47.50 -11.65
CA ARG A 67 20.15 48.82 -11.29
C ARG A 67 19.14 49.69 -10.55
N SER A 68 17.84 49.59 -10.87
CA SER A 68 16.80 50.36 -10.17
C SER A 68 16.46 49.79 -8.79
N VAL A 69 16.59 48.46 -8.60
CA VAL A 69 16.33 47.79 -7.32
C VAL A 69 17.62 47.71 -6.50
N LYS A 70 17.86 48.69 -5.63
CA LYS A 70 18.92 48.63 -4.62
C LYS A 70 18.49 47.71 -3.47
N VAL A 71 18.97 46.47 -3.46
CA VAL A 71 18.81 45.57 -2.31
C VAL A 71 19.82 46.00 -1.24
N VAL A 72 19.35 46.70 -0.22
CA VAL A 72 20.13 46.94 1.00
C VAL A 72 19.89 45.75 1.91
N SER A 73 20.81 44.77 1.90
CA SER A 73 20.82 43.74 2.95
C SER A 73 21.26 44.42 4.24
N SER A 74 20.28 44.86 5.03
CA SER A 74 20.54 45.19 6.42
C SER A 74 20.69 43.87 7.17
N ASP A 75 21.86 43.24 7.02
CA ASP A 75 22.22 42.16 7.93
C ASP A 75 22.20 42.77 9.32
N PRO A 76 21.32 42.33 10.24
CA PRO A 76 21.46 42.73 11.63
C PRO A 76 22.86 42.28 12.00
N GLN A 77 23.74 43.24 12.30
CA GLN A 77 25.10 42.98 12.80
C GLN A 77 24.98 41.81 13.75
N ALA A 78 25.48 40.65 13.32
CA ALA A 78 25.38 39.45 14.12
C ALA A 78 26.08 39.83 15.41
N GLN A 79 25.31 39.96 16.49
CA GLN A 79 25.82 40.23 17.84
C GLN A 79 26.56 38.97 18.29
N VAL A 80 27.69 38.70 17.65
CA VAL A 80 28.64 37.68 18.02
C VAL A 80 29.76 38.44 18.67
N GLN A 81 29.56 38.71 19.96
CA GLN A 81 30.57 38.71 21.01
C GLN A 81 29.90 39.11 22.34
N GLY A 82 29.46 38.11 23.11
CA GLY A 82 29.24 38.25 24.55
C GLY A 82 27.80 38.31 25.06
N ALA A 83 26.79 38.47 24.20
CA ALA A 83 25.40 38.41 24.66
C ALA A 83 24.96 36.94 24.86
N PRO A 84 24.45 36.55 26.04
CA PRO A 84 23.86 35.22 26.22
C PRO A 84 22.71 35.05 25.21
N PRO A 85 22.52 33.85 24.64
CA PRO A 85 21.42 33.61 23.71
C PRO A 85 20.10 34.06 24.34
N PRO A 86 19.18 34.67 23.57
CA PRO A 86 17.90 35.08 24.11
C PRO A 86 17.25 33.88 24.79
N SER A 87 16.90 34.02 26.07
CA SER A 87 16.45 32.93 26.94
C SER A 87 15.20 32.21 26.43
N LYS A 88 14.52 32.80 25.44
CA LYS A 88 13.34 32.26 24.76
C LYS A 88 13.46 32.62 23.28
N SER A 89 13.82 31.66 22.43
CA SER A 89 13.63 31.84 20.99
C SER A 89 12.13 31.93 20.72
N GLU A 90 11.70 32.85 19.84
CA GLU A 90 10.29 32.97 19.42
C GLU A 90 9.75 31.67 18.79
N ARG A 91 10.66 30.80 18.33
CA ARG A 91 10.38 29.45 17.86
C ARG A 91 11.28 28.45 18.61
N PRO A 92 10.87 27.96 19.79
CA PRO A 92 11.61 26.91 20.48
C PRO A 92 11.56 25.61 19.68
N LEU A 93 12.66 24.84 19.70
CA LEU A 93 12.66 23.49 19.16
C LEU A 93 11.68 22.62 19.96
N PRO A 94 11.06 21.61 19.33
CA PRO A 94 10.18 20.68 20.04
C PRO A 94 10.96 20.02 21.20
N GLN A 95 10.58 20.31 22.44
CA GLN A 95 11.23 19.73 23.62
C GLN A 95 10.65 18.35 23.99
N SER A 96 9.45 18.05 23.53
CA SER A 96 8.81 16.75 23.79
C SER A 96 9.47 15.66 22.96
N ARG A 97 10.06 14.67 23.66
CA ARG A 97 10.58 13.43 23.06
C ARG A 97 9.57 12.27 23.14
N THR A 98 8.34 12.56 23.54
CA THR A 98 7.32 11.53 23.76
C THR A 98 6.85 10.97 22.44
N THR A 99 6.91 9.65 22.29
CA THR A 99 6.35 8.96 21.13
C THR A 99 4.83 9.21 21.09
N PRO A 100 4.27 9.68 19.96
CA PRO A 100 2.83 9.83 19.86
C PRO A 100 2.15 8.49 20.12
N LYS A 101 1.05 8.51 20.87
CA LYS A 101 0.31 7.30 21.22
C LYS A 101 -0.07 6.55 19.95
N GLN A 102 0.31 5.27 19.89
CA GLN A 102 -0.04 4.41 18.77
C GLN A 102 -1.57 4.34 18.65
N ARG A 103 -2.06 4.61 17.44
CA ARG A 103 -3.49 4.66 17.13
C ARG A 103 -3.95 3.24 16.84
N LYS A 104 -5.06 2.81 17.46
CA LYS A 104 -5.58 1.44 17.34
C LYS A 104 -5.84 1.02 15.88
N PHE A 105 -6.36 1.94 15.06
CA PHE A 105 -6.73 1.67 13.66
C PHE A 105 -5.90 2.47 12.64
N GLY A 106 -4.76 3.02 13.05
CA GLY A 106 -3.87 3.78 12.15
C GLY A 106 -4.32 5.21 11.80
N PHE A 107 -5.58 5.58 12.01
CA PHE A 107 -6.08 6.94 11.78
C PHE A 107 -6.44 7.67 13.09
N PHE A 108 -6.59 9.00 12.98
CA PHE A 108 -6.97 9.85 14.10
C PHE A 108 -8.48 9.78 14.30
N GLU A 109 -8.92 9.31 15.47
CA GLU A 109 -10.33 9.37 15.84
C GLU A 109 -10.66 10.74 16.43
N PRO A 110 -11.83 11.33 16.09
CA PRO A 110 -12.26 12.59 16.65
C PRO A 110 -12.50 12.45 18.15
N SER A 111 -12.07 13.45 18.93
CA SER A 111 -12.28 13.46 20.38
C SER A 111 -13.75 13.69 20.76
N VAL A 112 -14.51 14.39 19.92
CA VAL A 112 -15.93 14.67 20.14
C VAL A 112 -16.71 14.04 19.00
N VAL A 113 -17.63 13.15 19.35
CA VAL A 113 -18.45 12.43 18.38
C VAL A 113 -19.85 13.07 18.38
N PRO A 114 -20.35 13.56 17.23
CA PRO A 114 -21.69 14.12 17.16
C PRO A 114 -22.75 13.04 17.31
N ARG A 115 -23.96 13.43 17.74
CA ARG A 115 -25.09 12.52 17.92
C ARG A 115 -25.44 11.80 16.61
N GLY A 116 -25.82 10.53 16.71
CA GLY A 116 -26.15 9.71 15.54
C GLY A 116 -24.93 9.27 14.71
N LYS A 117 -23.70 9.56 15.15
CA LYS A 117 -22.46 9.10 14.51
C LYS A 117 -21.67 8.22 15.48
N LEU A 118 -20.81 7.37 14.92
CA LEU A 118 -19.93 6.47 15.63
C LEU A 118 -18.52 6.55 15.06
N THR A 119 -17.51 6.45 15.92
CA THR A 119 -16.15 6.16 15.46
C THR A 119 -15.99 4.66 15.20
N LEU A 120 -14.96 4.28 14.45
CA LEU A 120 -14.67 2.87 14.21
C LEU A 120 -14.39 2.14 15.52
N GLY A 121 -13.59 2.72 16.43
CA GLY A 121 -13.34 2.15 17.74
C GLY A 121 -14.62 1.92 18.54
N GLN A 122 -15.51 2.90 18.59
CA GLN A 122 -16.80 2.76 19.26
C GLN A 122 -17.67 1.69 18.59
N ALA A 123 -17.70 1.62 17.26
CA ALA A 123 -18.46 0.61 16.52
C ALA A 123 -17.94 -0.81 16.81
N THR A 124 -16.63 -1.01 16.82
CA THR A 124 -16.03 -2.31 17.16
C THR A 124 -16.33 -2.72 18.60
N GLN A 125 -16.33 -1.75 19.54
CA GLN A 125 -16.65 -2.00 20.93
C GLN A 125 -18.13 -2.30 21.15
N LEU A 126 -19.02 -1.56 20.50
CA LEU A 126 -20.47 -1.82 20.51
C LEU A 126 -20.78 -3.24 20.06
N LEU A 127 -20.17 -3.68 18.95
CA LEU A 127 -20.37 -5.04 18.44
C LEU A 127 -19.80 -6.10 19.38
N ALA A 128 -18.63 -5.86 19.98
CA ALA A 128 -18.04 -6.76 20.97
C ALA A 128 -18.92 -6.89 22.22
N ASP A 129 -19.38 -5.77 22.79
CA ASP A 129 -20.24 -5.74 23.97
C ASP A 129 -21.56 -6.49 23.71
N ALA A 130 -22.19 -6.26 22.56
CA ALA A 130 -23.42 -6.93 22.15
C ALA A 130 -23.24 -8.45 22.00
N GLN A 131 -22.07 -8.89 21.54
CA GLN A 131 -21.74 -10.31 21.38
C GLN A 131 -21.41 -10.98 22.72
N ASP A 132 -20.65 -10.32 23.59
CA ASP A 132 -20.20 -10.88 24.85
C ASP A 132 -21.37 -11.11 25.82
N ASN A 133 -22.28 -10.14 25.94
CA ASN A 133 -23.39 -10.21 26.88
C ASN A 133 -24.68 -9.59 26.31
N PRO A 134 -25.40 -10.28 25.41
CA PRO A 134 -26.59 -9.74 24.76
C PRO A 134 -27.73 -9.40 25.72
N ALA A 135 -27.79 -10.07 26.89
CA ALA A 135 -28.80 -9.78 27.92
C ALA A 135 -28.57 -8.42 28.63
N LYS A 136 -27.30 -8.02 28.80
CA LYS A 136 -26.93 -6.76 29.46
C LYS A 136 -26.90 -5.61 28.46
N PHE A 137 -26.36 -5.87 27.28
CA PHE A 137 -26.22 -4.89 26.20
C PHE A 137 -27.40 -4.99 25.24
N THR A 138 -28.58 -4.61 25.73
CA THR A 138 -29.76 -4.49 24.88
C THR A 138 -29.60 -3.31 23.90
N PRO A 139 -30.29 -3.33 22.74
CA PRO A 139 -30.18 -2.24 21.77
C PRO A 139 -30.51 -0.86 22.35
N GLN A 140 -31.38 -0.81 23.36
CA GLN A 140 -31.77 0.42 24.06
C GLN A 140 -30.66 0.96 24.98
N THR A 141 -29.96 0.09 25.70
CA THR A 141 -28.83 0.52 26.55
C THR A 141 -27.66 1.01 25.71
N LEU A 142 -27.36 0.31 24.61
CA LEU A 142 -26.33 0.70 23.65
C LEU A 142 -26.65 2.00 22.91
N ALA A 143 -27.90 2.20 22.51
CA ALA A 143 -28.36 3.45 21.89
C ALA A 143 -28.12 4.66 22.82
N THR A 144 -28.42 4.49 24.11
CA THR A 144 -28.19 5.53 25.12
C THR A 144 -26.69 5.77 25.35
N GLN A 145 -25.90 4.71 25.45
CA GLN A 145 -24.45 4.79 25.70
C GLN A 145 -23.68 5.50 24.58
N TYR A 146 -24.06 5.24 23.32
CA TYR A 146 -23.37 5.77 22.14
C TYR A 146 -24.11 6.94 21.47
N ASN A 147 -25.19 7.47 22.06
CA ASN A 147 -26.03 8.55 21.49
C ASN A 147 -26.54 8.23 20.07
N LEU A 148 -27.06 7.02 19.87
CA LEU A 148 -27.60 6.51 18.61
C LEU A 148 -29.11 6.29 18.71
N SER A 149 -29.77 6.12 17.56
CA SER A 149 -31.15 5.65 17.56
C SER A 149 -31.21 4.14 17.83
N GLU A 150 -32.26 3.67 18.50
CA GLU A 150 -32.43 2.25 18.77
C GLU A 150 -32.55 1.42 17.47
N GLN A 151 -33.15 2.01 16.43
CA GLN A 151 -33.30 1.37 15.13
C GLN A 151 -31.95 1.15 14.46
N ASP A 152 -31.07 2.16 14.49
CA ASP A 152 -29.73 2.05 13.91
C ASP A 152 -28.91 1.00 14.64
N VAL A 153 -28.97 0.95 15.98
CA VAL A 153 -28.27 -0.07 16.77
C VAL A 153 -28.76 -1.48 16.43
N ARG A 154 -30.08 -1.68 16.28
CA ARG A 154 -30.64 -2.97 15.85
C ARG A 154 -30.15 -3.37 14.46
N ASN A 155 -30.09 -2.41 13.52
CA ASN A 155 -29.57 -2.65 12.18
C ASN A 155 -28.07 -3.00 12.23
N VAL A 156 -27.29 -2.28 13.04
CA VAL A 156 -25.87 -2.54 13.21
C VAL A 156 -25.63 -3.96 13.72
N ILE A 157 -26.32 -4.38 14.79
CA ILE A 157 -26.19 -5.74 15.35
C ILE A 157 -26.66 -6.81 14.37
N LYS A 158 -27.71 -6.54 13.57
CA LYS A 158 -28.27 -7.50 12.63
C LYS A 158 -27.39 -7.72 11.40
N TYR A 159 -26.82 -6.65 10.84
CA TYR A 159 -26.11 -6.69 9.56
C TYR A 159 -24.59 -6.76 9.70
N PHE A 160 -24.03 -6.38 10.85
CA PHE A 160 -22.60 -6.40 11.10
C PHE A 160 -22.28 -7.40 12.21
N GLY A 161 -21.38 -8.34 11.93
CA GLY A 161 -20.87 -9.32 12.89
C GLY A 161 -19.36 -9.19 13.02
N VAL A 162 -18.84 -9.44 14.23
CA VAL A 162 -17.40 -9.56 14.45
C VAL A 162 -16.98 -10.99 14.09
N PHE A 163 -15.76 -11.15 13.56
CA PHE A 163 -15.19 -12.48 13.39
C PHE A 163 -15.06 -13.17 14.74
N THR A 164 -15.80 -14.26 14.94
CA THR A 164 -15.64 -15.14 16.10
C THR A 164 -14.30 -15.86 16.01
N VAL A 165 -13.37 -15.48 16.87
CA VAL A 165 -12.17 -16.29 17.10
C VAL A 165 -12.61 -17.48 17.94
N LEU A 166 -12.68 -18.67 17.32
CA LEU A 166 -12.83 -19.93 18.03
C LEU A 166 -11.55 -20.15 18.85
N GLN A 167 -11.57 -19.76 20.13
CA GLN A 167 -10.51 -20.13 21.05
C GLN A 167 -10.76 -21.57 21.49
N PRO A 168 -9.92 -22.54 21.10
CA PRO A 168 -10.06 -23.89 21.62
C PRO A 168 -9.94 -23.84 23.14
N SER A 169 -10.83 -24.56 23.82
CA SER A 169 -10.76 -24.75 25.26
C SER A 169 -9.34 -25.13 25.68
N LYS A 170 -8.86 -24.64 26.84
CA LYS A 170 -7.55 -25.04 27.39
C LYS A 170 -7.45 -26.56 27.57
N GLU A 171 -8.58 -27.24 27.74
CA GLU A 171 -8.67 -28.69 27.80
C GLU A 171 -8.50 -29.32 26.41
N ALA A 172 -9.08 -28.71 25.37
CA ALA A 172 -8.86 -29.12 23.99
C ALA A 172 -7.37 -28.97 23.61
N LEU A 173 -6.70 -27.89 24.04
CA LEU A 173 -5.27 -27.67 23.79
C LEU A 173 -4.34 -28.69 24.45
N LYS A 174 -4.75 -29.36 25.55
CA LYS A 174 -3.96 -30.41 26.20
C LYS A 174 -4.01 -31.76 25.45
N GLY A 175 -5.00 -31.97 24.59
CA GLY A 175 -5.18 -33.22 23.84
C GLY A 175 -4.47 -33.27 22.48
N TYR A 176 -3.97 -32.14 21.99
CA TYR A 176 -3.26 -32.08 20.71
C TYR A 176 -1.77 -32.34 20.92
N ASP A 177 -1.37 -33.61 20.95
CA ASP A 177 0.00 -33.99 20.62
C ASP A 177 0.28 -33.43 19.21
N PHE A 178 1.25 -32.53 19.08
CA PHE A 178 1.66 -31.92 17.80
C PHE A 178 1.96 -32.94 16.68
N LEU A 179 2.18 -34.21 17.05
CA LEU A 179 2.41 -35.35 16.16
C LEU A 179 1.12 -35.94 15.55
N LYS A 180 -0.07 -35.71 16.13
CA LYS A 180 -1.37 -36.22 15.64
C LYS A 180 -2.13 -35.20 14.78
N LEU A 181 -1.49 -34.09 14.44
CA LEU A 181 -2.08 -32.98 13.67
C LEU A 181 -2.54 -33.40 12.25
N ALA A 182 -2.01 -34.51 11.73
CA ALA A 182 -2.41 -35.06 10.43
C ALA A 182 -3.85 -35.60 10.43
N GLU A 183 -4.31 -36.22 11.52
CA GLU A 183 -5.68 -36.75 11.66
C GLU A 183 -6.66 -35.62 11.99
N ALA A 184 -6.29 -34.72 12.90
CA ALA A 184 -7.12 -33.59 13.33
C ALA A 184 -7.41 -32.55 12.22
N LYS A 185 -6.56 -32.46 11.19
CA LYS A 185 -6.80 -31.60 10.02
C LYS A 185 -8.10 -31.94 9.28
N SER A 186 -8.55 -33.19 9.34
CA SER A 186 -9.80 -33.63 8.70
C SER A 186 -11.05 -33.21 9.49
N GLU A 187 -10.92 -33.00 10.80
CA GLU A 187 -12.02 -32.59 11.68
C GLU A 187 -12.12 -31.07 11.81
N ILE A 188 -10.97 -30.37 11.84
CA ILE A 188 -10.89 -28.92 12.06
C ILE A 188 -11.25 -28.10 10.81
N MET A 189 -11.20 -28.71 9.61
CA MET A 189 -11.47 -28.04 8.34
C MET A 189 -12.71 -28.64 7.66
N PRO A 190 -13.92 -28.09 7.86
CA PRO A 190 -15.15 -28.62 7.24
C PRO A 190 -15.26 -28.35 5.73
N TRP A 191 -14.28 -27.65 5.13
CA TRP A 191 -14.29 -27.29 3.72
C TRP A 191 -13.73 -28.41 2.83
N ASN A 192 -14.59 -29.38 2.53
CA ASN A 192 -14.38 -30.39 1.49
C ASN A 192 -14.40 -29.75 0.09
N TYR A 193 -13.32 -29.09 -0.33
CA TYR A 193 -13.15 -28.64 -1.73
C TYR A 193 -12.66 -29.77 -2.67
N VAL A 194 -12.25 -30.92 -2.13
CA VAL A 194 -11.63 -32.00 -2.93
C VAL A 194 -12.64 -33.05 -3.43
N LYS A 195 -13.79 -33.25 -2.78
CA LYS A 195 -14.80 -34.22 -3.25
C LYS A 195 -15.58 -33.75 -4.49
N LYS A 196 -15.74 -32.43 -4.66
CA LYS A 196 -16.46 -31.88 -5.83
C LYS A 196 -15.65 -32.04 -7.13
N ALA A 197 -14.33 -31.81 -7.07
CA ALA A 197 -13.45 -31.99 -8.22
C ALA A 197 -13.35 -33.43 -8.74
N LYS A 198 -13.48 -34.44 -7.85
CA LYS A 198 -13.50 -35.86 -8.26
C LYS A 198 -14.84 -36.30 -8.85
N GLY A 199 -15.96 -35.80 -8.30
CA GLY A 199 -17.30 -36.09 -8.83
C GLY A 199 -17.54 -35.49 -10.21
N ASP A 200 -17.02 -34.28 -10.45
CA ASP A 200 -17.16 -33.59 -11.73
C ASP A 200 -16.32 -34.27 -12.83
N ALA A 201 -15.14 -34.82 -12.50
CA ALA A 201 -14.28 -35.56 -13.44
C ALA A 201 -14.87 -36.93 -13.86
N GLU A 202 -15.42 -37.73 -12.93
CA GLU A 202 -16.06 -39.02 -13.25
C GLU A 202 -17.37 -38.86 -14.05
N SER A 203 -18.06 -37.72 -13.90
CA SER A 203 -19.28 -37.42 -14.65
C SER A 203 -19.00 -36.94 -16.09
N ALA A 204 -17.79 -36.44 -16.37
CA ALA A 204 -17.34 -36.08 -17.72
C ALA A 204 -16.93 -37.34 -18.52
N GLU A 205 -16.15 -38.24 -17.92
CA GLU A 205 -15.73 -39.50 -18.59
C GLU A 205 -16.91 -40.42 -18.93
N LYS A 206 -17.97 -40.43 -18.11
CA LYS A 206 -19.21 -41.20 -18.42
C LYS A 206 -20.06 -40.58 -19.53
N LYS A 207 -19.94 -39.27 -19.80
CA LYS A 207 -20.67 -38.62 -20.89
C LYS A 207 -19.97 -38.83 -22.24
N ASP A 208 -18.65 -38.83 -22.26
CA ASP A 208 -17.88 -39.06 -23.49
C ASP A 208 -17.96 -40.53 -23.95
N ALA A 209 -18.05 -41.49 -23.02
CA ALA A 209 -18.23 -42.91 -23.33
C ALA A 209 -19.62 -43.26 -23.90
N LEU A 210 -20.66 -42.45 -23.65
CA LEU A 210 -22.01 -42.70 -24.19
C LEU A 210 -22.19 -42.17 -25.62
N THR A 211 -21.32 -41.30 -26.11
CA THR A 211 -21.43 -40.69 -27.45
C THR A 211 -20.68 -41.42 -28.56
N GLU A 212 -19.86 -42.44 -28.25
CA GLU A 212 -19.17 -43.25 -29.27
C GLU A 212 -19.92 -44.54 -29.68
N GLY A 213 -21.01 -44.90 -28.99
CA GLY A 213 -21.78 -46.13 -29.25
C GLY A 213 -22.76 -46.08 -30.44
N ASP A 214 -23.20 -44.89 -30.88
CA ASP A 214 -24.34 -44.75 -31.80
C ASP A 214 -23.95 -44.31 -33.24
N LYS A 215 -22.74 -44.61 -33.70
CA LYS A 215 -22.32 -44.41 -35.10
C LYS A 215 -22.00 -45.72 -35.83
N LYS A 216 -22.90 -46.70 -35.74
CA LYS A 216 -22.93 -47.87 -36.64
C LYS A 216 -24.36 -48.28 -36.97
N SER A 217 -25.07 -47.46 -37.75
CA SER A 217 -26.15 -47.91 -38.66
C SER A 217 -26.81 -46.70 -39.32
N ALA A 218 -26.30 -46.29 -40.48
CA ALA A 218 -27.06 -45.57 -41.52
C ALA A 218 -26.09 -45.24 -42.66
N ALA A 219 -25.66 -46.26 -43.38
CA ALA A 219 -25.22 -46.11 -44.75
C ALA A 219 -26.42 -46.47 -45.65
N GLN A 220 -26.50 -45.76 -46.77
CA GLN A 220 -27.31 -46.02 -47.96
C GLN A 220 -28.63 -45.24 -48.08
N ASP A 221 -28.54 -44.19 -48.92
CA ASP A 221 -29.40 -43.89 -50.09
C ASP A 221 -29.62 -42.38 -50.18
N GLU A 222 -29.60 -41.66 -51.31
CA GLU A 222 -29.21 -41.87 -52.70
C GLU A 222 -29.12 -40.44 -53.30
N ARG A 223 -28.13 -40.22 -54.17
CA ARG A 223 -28.20 -39.49 -55.45
C ARG A 223 -28.79 -38.06 -55.55
N THR A 224 -27.93 -37.19 -56.13
CA THR A 224 -28.18 -36.21 -57.22
C THR A 224 -28.82 -34.86 -56.86
N LEU A 225 -28.51 -33.70 -57.47
CA LEU A 225 -27.64 -33.28 -58.57
C LEU A 225 -27.44 -31.74 -58.46
N ASP A 226 -26.33 -31.28 -59.04
CA ASP A 226 -26.08 -29.96 -59.66
C ASP A 226 -26.07 -28.63 -58.89
N GLY A 227 -25.01 -27.86 -59.19
CA GLY A 227 -25.21 -26.48 -59.64
C GLY A 227 -24.28 -25.38 -59.11
N SER A 228 -23.17 -25.14 -59.83
CA SER A 228 -22.82 -23.81 -60.37
C SER A 228 -22.19 -22.71 -59.46
N THR A 229 -20.87 -22.61 -59.59
CA THR A 229 -20.03 -21.44 -60.06
C THR A 229 -19.76 -20.16 -59.24
N LYS A 230 -18.48 -19.74 -59.38
CA LYS A 230 -17.81 -18.40 -59.33
C LYS A 230 -17.25 -17.95 -57.97
N ARG A 231 -15.92 -17.94 -57.75
CA ARG A 231 -14.86 -17.00 -58.24
C ARG A 231 -15.20 -15.52 -58.07
N GLN A 232 -14.47 -14.83 -57.18
CA GLN A 232 -13.76 -13.56 -57.41
C GLN A 232 -13.00 -13.19 -56.11
N THR A 233 -11.67 -13.26 -56.15
CA THR A 233 -10.70 -12.14 -56.14
C THR A 233 -10.61 -11.40 -54.82
#